data_AF-A0A959DG64-F1
#
_entry.id   AF-A0A959DG64-F1
#
_cell.length_a   1.000
_cell.length_b   1.000
_cell.length_c   1.000
_cell.angle_alpha   90.00
_cell.angle_beta   90.00
_cell.angle_gamma   90.00
#
_symmetry.space_group_name_H-M   'P 1'
#
loop_
_entity.id
_entity.type
_entity.pdbx_description
1 polymer ?
#
loop_
_entity_poly.entity_id
_entity_poly.type
_entity_poly.pdbx_seq_one_letter_code
_entity_poly.pdbx_strand_id
1 'polypeptide(L)'
;MVKELELKLLPAEAADESIVEQRAIQKSRLKAQDVQSVRVVRRSVDARGARPVIRLKVEVYAGEAYQPEPAILKGFQPVDGAPKVVIVGAGPAGYFAALELIGLGLRPALFDRGKDVQARRRDLRAIQQFGEVNPHSNYCFGEGGAGTYSDGKLYTRSHKRGDIEKAMRLLVEHGANPDILVDAHPHIGSNKLPKIVANIRETILHYGGEIHFDSQVTDFLIEDGRMRGVVVNGQEEHRGEAVILATGHSARDIYYLLHRRGIRMEPKPFALGVRIEHPQLLIDRIQYNQSPREEHLPASSYRLACQVDGRGVFSFCMCPGGLVVPAATAPGEIVVNGMSMSRRDSAYANSGTVVAIELEDLAPFQQHGVFAALEFQRSVEQRLFAAGDGSQ
;
A
#
# COMPACT_ATOMS: atom_id res chain seq x y z
N MET A 1 -19.14 -12.13 30.27
CA MET A 1 -18.71 -10.77 30.62
C MET A 1 -17.42 -10.45 29.90
N VAL A 2 -17.33 -9.28 29.26
CA VAL A 2 -16.09 -8.79 28.65
C VAL A 2 -15.58 -7.58 29.42
N LYS A 3 -14.30 -7.57 29.80
CA LYS A 3 -13.63 -6.40 30.39
C LYS A 3 -12.54 -5.89 29.46
N GLU A 4 -12.64 -4.63 29.05
CA GLU A 4 -11.57 -3.93 28.35
C GLU A 4 -10.59 -3.29 29.34
N LEU A 5 -9.30 -3.44 29.08
CA LEU A 5 -8.25 -2.83 29.89
C LEU A 5 -6.99 -2.51 29.07
N GLU A 6 -6.21 -1.55 29.56
CA GLU A 6 -4.92 -1.21 28.98
C GLU A 6 -3.78 -1.81 29.80
N LEU A 7 -2.84 -2.47 29.14
CA LEU A 7 -1.58 -2.91 29.73
C LEU A 7 -0.45 -2.02 29.24
N LYS A 8 0.51 -1.76 30.13
CA LYS A 8 1.77 -1.08 29.83
C LYS A 8 2.88 -2.04 30.21
N LEU A 9 3.58 -2.57 29.21
CA LEU A 9 4.56 -3.65 29.36
C LEU A 9 5.88 -3.25 28.70
N LEU A 10 6.99 -3.83 29.16
CA LEU A 10 8.25 -3.76 28.42
C LEU A 10 8.12 -4.53 27.09
N PRO A 11 8.92 -4.21 26.05
CA PRO A 11 8.82 -4.89 24.76
C PRO A 11 8.92 -6.41 24.84
N ALA A 12 9.84 -6.96 25.65
CA ALA A 12 9.96 -8.40 25.86
C ALA A 12 8.72 -9.02 26.55
N GLU A 13 8.16 -8.34 27.56
CA GLU A 13 6.93 -8.79 28.23
C GLU A 13 5.72 -8.76 27.29
N ALA A 14 5.66 -7.78 26.38
CA ALA A 14 4.55 -7.64 25.43
C ALA A 14 4.62 -8.65 24.27
N ALA A 15 5.80 -9.23 24.01
CA ALA A 15 6.00 -10.29 23.03
C ALA A 15 5.67 -11.69 23.57
N ASP A 16 5.49 -11.83 24.90
CA ASP A 16 5.17 -13.08 25.55
C ASP A 16 3.66 -13.13 25.89
N GLU A 17 2.92 -13.96 25.15
CA GLU A 17 1.47 -14.11 25.32
C GLU A 17 1.08 -14.52 26.75
N SER A 18 1.90 -15.33 27.42
CA SER A 18 1.63 -15.80 28.78
C SER A 18 1.75 -14.67 29.80
N ILE A 19 2.73 -13.78 29.63
CA ILE A 19 2.89 -12.59 30.47
C ILE A 19 1.73 -11.63 30.22
N VAL A 20 1.35 -11.42 28.96
CA VAL A 20 0.21 -10.56 28.60
C VAL A 20 -1.07 -11.07 29.24
N GLU A 21 -1.35 -12.37 29.16
CA GLU A 21 -2.51 -13.02 29.77
C GLU A 21 -2.51 -12.87 31.30
N GLN A 22 -1.40 -13.20 31.96
CA GLN A 22 -1.28 -13.08 33.42
C GLN A 22 -1.52 -11.64 33.90
N ARG A 23 -0.92 -10.66 33.21
CA ARG A 23 -1.08 -9.23 33.53
C ARG A 23 -2.51 -8.75 33.28
N ALA A 24 -3.16 -9.25 32.23
CA ALA A 24 -4.56 -8.95 31.93
C ALA A 24 -5.50 -9.48 33.02
N ILE A 25 -5.34 -10.75 33.41
CA ILE A 25 -6.14 -11.40 34.46
C ILE A 25 -5.94 -10.66 35.80
N GLN A 26 -4.69 -10.40 36.20
CA GLN A 26 -4.38 -9.68 37.43
C GLN A 26 -5.03 -8.30 37.46
N LYS A 27 -4.93 -7.53 36.37
CA LYS A 27 -5.51 -6.19 36.28
C LYS A 27 -7.03 -6.19 36.20
N SER A 28 -7.63 -7.22 35.61
CA SER A 28 -9.09 -7.38 35.49
C SER A 28 -9.78 -7.61 36.85
N ARG A 29 -9.03 -8.08 37.86
CA ARG A 29 -9.52 -8.54 39.17
C ARG A 29 -10.55 -9.68 39.07
N LEU A 30 -10.54 -10.44 37.97
CA LEU A 30 -11.31 -11.66 37.80
C LEU A 30 -10.52 -12.85 38.34
N LYS A 31 -11.20 -13.93 38.75
CA LYS A 31 -10.51 -15.17 39.11
C LYS A 31 -10.03 -15.83 37.82
N ALA A 32 -8.79 -16.32 37.79
CA ALA A 32 -8.20 -16.93 36.60
C ALA A 32 -9.05 -18.06 36.03
N GLN A 33 -9.66 -18.88 36.89
CA GLN A 33 -10.57 -19.98 36.51
C GLN A 33 -11.84 -19.53 35.78
N ASP A 34 -12.27 -18.26 35.94
CA ASP A 34 -13.48 -17.74 35.33
C ASP A 34 -13.18 -17.10 33.96
N VAL A 35 -11.89 -16.86 33.66
CA VAL A 35 -11.42 -16.27 32.39
C VAL A 35 -11.29 -17.37 31.34
N GLN A 36 -11.94 -17.18 30.20
CA GLN A 36 -11.91 -18.12 29.08
C GLN A 36 -10.89 -17.73 28.01
N SER A 37 -10.71 -16.42 27.76
CA SER A 37 -9.74 -15.93 26.79
C SER A 37 -9.34 -14.49 27.05
N VAL A 38 -8.09 -14.15 26.70
CA VAL A 38 -7.57 -12.79 26.63
C VAL A 38 -7.20 -12.48 25.19
N ARG A 39 -7.67 -11.34 24.67
CA ARG A 39 -7.41 -10.90 23.29
C ARG A 39 -6.78 -9.52 23.27
N VAL A 40 -5.66 -9.38 22.56
CA VAL A 40 -5.12 -8.06 22.23
C VAL A 40 -5.95 -7.46 21.09
N VAL A 41 -6.48 -6.26 21.30
CA VAL A 41 -7.27 -5.53 20.28
C VAL A 41 -6.52 -4.33 19.72
N ARG A 42 -5.51 -3.83 20.43
CA ARG A 42 -4.63 -2.77 19.93
C ARG A 42 -3.25 -2.87 20.53
N ARG A 43 -2.20 -2.69 19.72
CA ARG A 43 -0.79 -2.64 20.12
C ARG A 43 -0.14 -1.36 19.60
N SER A 44 0.58 -0.65 20.48
CA SER A 44 1.29 0.58 20.12
C SER A 44 2.55 0.76 20.94
N VAL A 45 3.56 1.42 20.35
CA VAL A 45 4.81 1.79 21.03
C VAL A 45 4.62 3.18 21.66
N ASP A 46 4.96 3.31 22.95
CA ASP A 46 5.07 4.59 23.64
C ASP A 46 6.53 4.83 24.02
N ALA A 47 7.19 5.72 23.28
CA ALA A 47 8.59 6.08 23.44
C ALA A 47 8.79 7.48 24.04
N ARG A 48 7.78 8.06 24.70
CA ARG A 48 7.89 9.41 25.29
C ARG A 48 8.67 9.47 26.61
N GLY A 49 8.82 8.32 27.28
CA GLY A 49 9.54 8.21 28.55
C GLY A 49 11.02 7.87 28.35
N ALA A 50 11.75 7.72 29.47
CA ALA A 50 13.17 7.36 29.45
C ALA A 50 13.47 5.99 28.81
N ARG A 51 12.50 5.06 28.88
CA ARG A 51 12.53 3.76 28.21
C ARG A 51 11.23 3.54 27.45
N PRO A 52 11.28 3.05 26.19
CA PRO A 52 10.09 2.67 25.43
C PRO A 52 9.30 1.54 26.10
N VAL A 53 7.99 1.58 25.95
CA VAL A 53 7.07 0.53 26.42
C VAL A 53 6.06 0.22 25.32
N ILE A 54 5.45 -0.97 25.40
CA ILE A 54 4.33 -1.35 24.57
C ILE A 54 3.04 -1.14 25.36
N ARG A 55 2.09 -0.45 24.74
CA ARG A 55 0.72 -0.30 25.22
C ARG A 55 -0.18 -1.27 24.48
N LEU A 56 -0.81 -2.16 25.23
CA LEU A 56 -1.79 -3.11 24.71
C LEU A 56 -3.17 -2.72 25.23
N LYS A 57 -4.15 -2.54 24.33
CA LYS A 57 -5.56 -2.63 24.71
C LYS A 57 -5.95 -4.10 24.59
N VAL A 58 -6.50 -4.66 25.65
CA VAL A 58 -6.90 -6.07 25.71
C VAL A 58 -8.34 -6.23 26.18
N GLU A 59 -9.00 -7.27 25.68
CA GLU A 59 -10.31 -7.74 26.11
C GLU A 59 -10.13 -9.03 26.91
N VAL A 60 -10.68 -9.08 28.12
CA VAL A 60 -10.71 -10.28 28.97
C VAL A 60 -12.13 -10.82 29.02
N TYR A 61 -12.32 -12.01 28.47
CA TYR A 61 -13.60 -12.70 28.40
C TYR A 61 -13.73 -13.66 29.58
N ALA A 62 -14.79 -13.50 30.37
CA ALA A 62 -15.08 -14.35 31.52
C ALA A 62 -16.53 -14.85 31.50
N GLY A 63 -16.70 -16.16 31.70
CA GLY A 63 -18.00 -16.84 31.59
C GLY A 63 -18.57 -16.96 30.17
N GLU A 64 -17.89 -16.39 29.16
CA GLU A 64 -18.20 -16.57 27.73
C GLU A 64 -16.88 -16.59 26.94
N ALA A 65 -16.87 -17.28 25.80
CA ALA A 65 -15.71 -17.36 24.92
C ALA A 65 -15.82 -16.29 23.85
N TYR A 66 -14.68 -15.75 23.40
CA TYR A 66 -14.65 -14.90 22.22
C TYR A 66 -15.16 -15.67 20.99
N GLN A 67 -16.12 -15.10 20.28
CA GLN A 67 -16.58 -15.61 19.00
C GLN A 67 -15.98 -14.76 17.87
N PRO A 68 -15.12 -15.32 17.01
CA PRO A 68 -14.56 -14.58 15.90
C PRO A 68 -15.63 -14.24 14.87
N GLU A 69 -15.51 -13.06 14.28
CA GLU A 69 -16.34 -12.66 13.14
C GLU A 69 -16.24 -13.69 12.00
N PRO A 70 -17.35 -14.02 11.30
CA PRO A 70 -17.34 -14.93 10.17
C PRO A 70 -16.38 -14.48 9.08
N ALA A 71 -15.61 -15.41 8.51
CA ALA A 71 -14.70 -15.12 7.40
C ALA A 71 -15.46 -14.51 6.22
N ILE A 72 -14.96 -13.39 5.70
CA ILE A 72 -15.59 -12.62 4.63
C ILE A 72 -15.70 -13.48 3.37
N LEU A 73 -14.64 -14.22 3.05
CA LEU A 73 -14.58 -15.06 1.85
C LEU A 73 -15.58 -16.22 1.87
N LYS A 74 -16.08 -16.63 3.05
CA LYS A 74 -17.15 -17.67 3.13
C LYS A 74 -18.50 -17.16 2.64
N GLY A 75 -18.70 -15.85 2.58
CA GLY A 75 -19.92 -15.23 2.06
C GLY A 75 -19.95 -15.12 0.54
N PHE A 76 -18.82 -15.33 -0.15
CA PHE A 76 -18.74 -15.19 -1.60
C PHE A 76 -19.41 -16.36 -2.30
N GLN A 77 -19.95 -16.09 -3.50
CA GLN A 77 -20.54 -17.08 -4.38
C GLN A 77 -19.90 -16.97 -5.76
N PRO A 78 -19.79 -18.07 -6.54
CA PRO A 78 -19.34 -17.99 -7.93
C PRO A 78 -20.21 -17.04 -8.75
N VAL A 79 -19.59 -16.21 -9.57
CA VAL A 79 -20.24 -15.19 -10.41
C VAL A 79 -20.11 -15.50 -11.91
N ASP A 80 -19.91 -16.77 -12.27
CA ASP A 80 -19.92 -17.24 -13.65
C ASP A 80 -21.21 -16.83 -14.37
N GLY A 81 -21.07 -16.17 -15.53
CA GLY A 81 -22.21 -15.68 -16.30
C GLY A 81 -22.94 -14.46 -15.73
N ALA A 82 -22.53 -13.94 -14.55
CA ALA A 82 -23.08 -12.72 -14.00
C ALA A 82 -22.70 -11.47 -14.84
N PRO A 83 -23.44 -10.33 -14.68
CA PRO A 83 -23.11 -9.10 -15.37
C PRO A 83 -21.66 -8.68 -15.14
N LYS A 84 -20.96 -8.40 -16.24
CA LYS A 84 -19.52 -8.17 -16.24
C LYS A 84 -19.19 -6.70 -15.98
N VAL A 85 -18.23 -6.44 -15.09
CA VAL A 85 -17.65 -5.12 -14.85
C VAL A 85 -16.18 -5.14 -15.22
N VAL A 86 -15.76 -4.22 -16.09
CA VAL A 86 -14.37 -4.09 -16.51
C VAL A 86 -13.61 -3.26 -15.49
N ILE A 87 -12.40 -3.68 -15.14
CA ILE A 87 -11.50 -2.96 -14.24
C ILE A 87 -10.16 -2.79 -14.95
N VAL A 88 -9.66 -1.56 -15.00
CA VAL A 88 -8.35 -1.25 -15.59
C VAL A 88 -7.35 -1.02 -14.48
N GLY A 89 -6.41 -1.95 -14.30
CA GLY A 89 -5.38 -1.96 -13.27
C GLY A 89 -5.61 -3.03 -12.20
N ALA A 90 -4.60 -3.87 -12.00
CA ALA A 90 -4.52 -4.93 -10.98
C ALA A 90 -3.80 -4.45 -9.70
N GLY A 91 -3.90 -3.15 -9.38
CA GLY A 91 -3.41 -2.58 -8.12
C GLY A 91 -4.36 -2.84 -6.95
N PRO A 92 -4.07 -2.28 -5.75
CA PRO A 92 -4.94 -2.46 -4.58
C PRO A 92 -6.37 -2.02 -4.85
N ALA A 93 -6.58 -0.86 -5.49
CA ALA A 93 -7.92 -0.38 -5.81
C ALA A 93 -8.69 -1.34 -6.74
N GLY A 94 -8.02 -1.90 -7.76
CA GLY A 94 -8.65 -2.85 -8.69
C GLY A 94 -8.97 -4.19 -8.04
N TYR A 95 -8.05 -4.73 -7.23
CA TYR A 95 -8.26 -6.00 -6.54
C TYR A 95 -9.36 -5.92 -5.48
N PHE A 96 -9.37 -4.85 -4.68
CA PHE A 96 -10.45 -4.65 -3.71
C PHE A 96 -11.80 -4.35 -4.39
N ALA A 97 -11.81 -3.64 -5.52
CA ALA A 97 -13.03 -3.49 -6.31
C ALA A 97 -13.53 -4.84 -6.85
N ALA A 98 -12.64 -5.71 -7.33
CA ALA A 98 -13.00 -7.04 -7.80
C ALA A 98 -13.61 -7.93 -6.69
N LEU A 99 -13.00 -7.93 -5.50
CA LEU A 99 -13.53 -8.65 -4.34
C LEU A 99 -14.91 -8.11 -3.94
N GLU A 100 -15.11 -6.79 -3.98
CA GLU A 100 -16.42 -6.19 -3.68
C GLU A 100 -17.47 -6.59 -4.72
N LEU A 101 -17.12 -6.57 -6.01
CA LEU A 101 -18.02 -6.97 -7.09
C LEU A 101 -18.45 -8.43 -6.95
N ILE A 102 -17.53 -9.34 -6.61
CA ILE A 102 -17.86 -10.75 -6.33
C ILE A 102 -18.85 -10.84 -5.16
N GLY A 103 -18.61 -10.12 -4.07
CA GLY A 103 -19.53 -10.05 -2.93
C GLY A 103 -20.92 -9.49 -3.29
N LEU A 104 -21.03 -8.73 -4.38
CA LEU A 104 -22.28 -8.19 -4.92
C LEU A 104 -22.89 -9.05 -6.04
N GLY A 105 -22.30 -10.22 -6.36
CA GLY A 105 -22.79 -11.09 -7.42
C GLY A 105 -22.49 -10.59 -8.84
N LEU A 106 -21.46 -9.75 -9.02
CA LEU A 106 -21.02 -9.21 -10.29
C LEU A 106 -19.68 -9.79 -10.69
N ARG A 107 -19.48 -10.01 -12.00
CA ARG A 107 -18.27 -10.64 -12.52
C ARG A 107 -17.19 -9.61 -12.87
N PRO A 108 -16.07 -9.52 -12.13
CA PRO A 108 -15.01 -8.59 -12.47
C PRO A 108 -14.13 -9.15 -13.61
N ALA A 109 -13.73 -8.29 -14.54
CA ALA A 109 -12.70 -8.59 -15.54
C ALA A 109 -11.61 -7.52 -15.48
N LEU A 110 -10.42 -7.89 -14.99
CA LEU A 110 -9.31 -6.98 -14.75
C LEU A 110 -8.31 -7.05 -15.90
N PHE A 111 -7.81 -5.89 -16.32
CA PHE A 111 -6.75 -5.76 -17.32
C PHE A 111 -5.62 -4.93 -16.75
N ASP A 112 -4.42 -5.51 -16.65
CA ASP A 112 -3.21 -4.80 -16.26
C ASP A 112 -2.18 -4.88 -17.38
N ARG A 113 -1.53 -3.74 -17.63
CA ARG A 113 -0.48 -3.65 -18.65
C ARG A 113 0.76 -4.44 -18.31
N GLY A 114 1.00 -4.68 -17.02
CA GLY A 114 2.18 -5.37 -16.54
C GLY A 114 1.93 -6.84 -16.31
N LYS A 115 2.97 -7.49 -15.83
CA LYS A 115 3.02 -8.94 -15.65
C LYS A 115 2.45 -9.39 -14.31
N ASP A 116 2.20 -10.69 -14.20
CA ASP A 116 2.00 -11.33 -12.91
C ASP A 116 3.20 -11.11 -11.97
N VAL A 117 2.98 -11.29 -10.68
CA VAL A 117 3.94 -10.94 -9.64
C VAL A 117 5.21 -11.79 -9.68
N GLN A 118 5.17 -13.00 -10.25
CA GLN A 118 6.36 -13.83 -10.38
C GLN A 118 7.21 -13.37 -11.56
N ALA A 119 6.59 -13.16 -12.73
CA ALA A 119 7.29 -12.68 -13.92
C ALA A 119 7.82 -11.26 -13.74
N ARG A 120 7.05 -10.37 -13.09
CA ARG A 120 7.43 -8.99 -12.77
C ARG A 120 8.74 -8.87 -11.98
N ARG A 121 9.07 -9.85 -11.12
CA ARG A 121 10.35 -9.85 -10.37
C ARG A 121 11.58 -9.81 -11.27
N ARG A 122 11.49 -10.40 -12.46
CA ARG A 122 12.62 -10.42 -13.41
C ARG A 122 12.87 -9.02 -13.95
N ASP A 123 11.82 -8.29 -14.29
CA ASP A 123 11.94 -6.90 -14.75
C ASP A 123 12.44 -5.99 -13.62
N LEU A 124 11.96 -6.17 -12.38
CA LEU A 124 12.49 -5.40 -11.24
C LEU A 124 13.97 -5.65 -10.98
N ARG A 125 14.42 -6.90 -11.14
CA ARG A 125 15.84 -7.24 -11.06
C ARG A 125 16.62 -6.55 -12.18
N ALA A 126 16.08 -6.50 -13.39
CA ALA A 126 16.73 -5.84 -14.52
C ALA A 126 16.93 -4.33 -14.26
N ILE A 127 15.94 -3.66 -13.66
CA ILE A 127 16.07 -2.27 -13.21
C ILE A 127 17.21 -2.17 -12.18
N GLN A 128 17.17 -2.98 -11.12
CA GLN A 128 18.14 -2.86 -10.01
C GLN A 128 19.58 -3.21 -10.39
N GLN A 129 19.79 -4.15 -11.32
CA GLN A 129 21.13 -4.68 -11.62
C GLN A 129 21.72 -4.13 -12.92
N PHE A 130 20.87 -3.76 -13.88
CA PHE A 130 21.29 -3.37 -15.22
C PHE A 130 20.78 -1.99 -15.63
N GLY A 131 19.97 -1.32 -14.80
CA GLY A 131 19.36 -0.03 -15.14
C GLY A 131 18.35 -0.12 -16.28
N GLU A 132 17.80 -1.31 -16.54
CA GLU A 132 16.88 -1.55 -17.67
C GLU A 132 15.42 -1.43 -17.21
N VAL A 133 14.77 -0.31 -17.51
CA VAL A 133 13.33 -0.14 -17.27
C VAL A 133 12.49 -0.64 -18.42
N ASN A 134 11.67 -1.66 -18.11
CA ASN A 134 10.55 -2.05 -18.93
C ASN A 134 9.36 -1.08 -18.69
N PRO A 135 8.88 -0.35 -19.72
CA PRO A 135 7.80 0.61 -19.57
C PRO A 135 6.44 0.03 -19.15
N HIS A 136 6.28 -1.29 -19.25
CA HIS A 136 5.02 -1.99 -18.96
C HIS A 136 5.10 -2.89 -17.73
N SER A 137 6.30 -3.22 -17.24
CA SER A 137 6.49 -4.05 -16.05
C SER A 137 7.63 -3.49 -15.19
N ASN A 138 7.27 -2.79 -14.12
CA ASN A 138 8.22 -2.05 -13.27
C ASN A 138 7.62 -1.88 -11.86
N TYR A 139 8.16 -1.00 -11.01
CA TYR A 139 7.64 -0.81 -9.66
C TYR A 139 6.21 -0.24 -9.62
N CYS A 140 5.72 0.38 -10.69
CA CYS A 140 4.36 0.91 -10.76
C CYS A 140 3.38 -0.05 -11.45
N PHE A 141 3.82 -0.78 -12.47
CA PHE A 141 2.96 -1.59 -13.34
C PHE A 141 3.14 -3.09 -13.17
N GLY A 142 2.03 -3.84 -13.24
CA GLY A 142 1.93 -5.27 -12.99
C GLY A 142 1.17 -5.62 -11.71
N GLU A 143 1.04 -6.92 -11.42
CA GLU A 143 0.21 -7.48 -10.35
C GLU A 143 0.46 -6.80 -8.98
N GLY A 144 -0.63 -6.34 -8.36
CA GLY A 144 -0.67 -5.57 -7.11
C GLY A 144 -0.19 -4.11 -7.23
N GLY A 145 0.11 -3.64 -8.45
CA GLY A 145 0.48 -2.27 -8.77
C GLY A 145 1.69 -1.75 -7.99
N ALA A 146 1.67 -0.46 -7.64
CA ALA A 146 2.74 0.17 -6.87
C ALA A 146 2.85 -0.32 -5.40
N GLY A 147 1.84 -1.06 -4.91
CA GLY A 147 1.83 -1.55 -3.54
C GLY A 147 2.74 -2.76 -3.32
N THR A 148 2.90 -3.62 -4.33
CA THR A 148 3.47 -4.99 -4.19
C THR A 148 4.88 -5.03 -3.61
N TYR A 149 5.78 -4.17 -4.09
CA TYR A 149 7.19 -4.16 -3.66
C TYR A 149 7.48 -2.95 -2.80
N SER A 150 6.71 -2.81 -1.73
CA SER A 150 6.80 -1.71 -0.77
C SER A 150 6.94 -2.22 0.66
N ASP A 151 7.17 -1.31 1.61
CA ASP A 151 7.05 -1.63 3.04
C ASP A 151 5.63 -2.09 3.43
N GLY A 152 4.62 -1.80 2.60
CA GLY A 152 3.24 -2.25 2.83
C GLY A 152 2.63 -1.64 4.08
N LYS A 153 2.83 -0.34 4.30
CA LYS A 153 2.24 0.41 5.42
C LYS A 153 0.73 0.55 5.22
N LEU A 154 -0.07 0.18 6.23
CA LEU A 154 -1.54 0.09 6.11
C LEU A 154 -2.30 1.06 7.04
N TYR A 155 -1.63 2.03 7.65
CA TYR A 155 -2.30 3.02 8.47
C TYR A 155 -2.86 4.18 7.62
N THR A 156 -4.09 4.58 7.90
CA THR A 156 -4.76 5.76 7.32
C THR A 156 -5.06 6.79 8.38
N ARG A 157 -5.12 8.07 7.99
CA ARG A 157 -5.60 9.17 8.84
C ARG A 157 -7.05 9.53 8.57
N SER A 158 -7.65 8.90 7.55
CA SER A 158 -9.04 9.11 7.15
C SER A 158 -9.86 7.88 7.51
N HIS A 159 -10.71 8.01 8.52
CA HIS A 159 -11.71 7.01 8.90
C HIS A 159 -13.10 7.35 8.33
N LYS A 160 -13.20 8.37 7.49
CA LYS A 160 -14.48 8.90 6.99
C LYS A 160 -15.06 8.11 5.81
N ARG A 161 -14.29 7.22 5.18
CA ARG A 161 -14.69 6.55 3.92
C ARG A 161 -14.17 5.12 3.88
N GLY A 162 -15.08 4.19 3.61
CA GLY A 162 -14.80 2.76 3.45
C GLY A 162 -14.61 2.01 4.76
N ASP A 163 -14.63 0.69 4.66
CA ASP A 163 -14.43 -0.23 5.77
C ASP A 163 -12.96 -0.70 5.81
N ILE A 164 -12.18 -0.02 6.65
CA ILE A 164 -10.74 -0.32 6.83
C ILE A 164 -10.59 -1.71 7.43
N GLU A 165 -11.46 -2.09 8.37
CA GLU A 165 -11.38 -3.37 9.04
C GLU A 165 -11.62 -4.52 8.05
N LYS A 166 -12.65 -4.41 7.20
CA LYS A 166 -12.89 -5.35 6.10
C LYS A 166 -11.66 -5.51 5.22
N ALA A 167 -11.00 -4.41 4.86
CA ALA A 167 -9.79 -4.46 4.03
C ALA A 167 -8.63 -5.20 4.71
N MET A 168 -8.39 -4.91 6.00
CA MET A 168 -7.35 -5.57 6.78
C MET A 168 -7.65 -7.06 6.99
N ARG A 169 -8.91 -7.41 7.28
CA ARG A 169 -9.37 -8.80 7.43
C ARG A 169 -9.22 -9.59 6.14
N LEU A 170 -9.59 -9.00 4.99
CA LEU A 170 -9.34 -9.61 3.69
C LEU A 170 -7.85 -9.87 3.47
N LEU A 171 -6.95 -8.93 3.81
CA LEU A 171 -5.51 -9.19 3.70
C LEU A 171 -5.06 -10.38 4.58
N VAL A 172 -5.59 -10.50 5.80
CA VAL A 172 -5.31 -11.64 6.70
C VAL A 172 -5.86 -12.95 6.15
N GLU A 173 -7.08 -12.96 5.63
CA GLU A 173 -7.69 -14.13 4.98
C GLU A 173 -6.88 -14.58 3.73
N HIS A 174 -6.11 -13.67 3.12
CA HIS A 174 -5.18 -13.96 2.02
C HIS A 174 -3.71 -14.17 2.48
N GLY A 175 -3.46 -14.31 3.77
CA GLY A 175 -2.16 -14.72 4.32
C GLY A 175 -1.27 -13.61 4.89
N ALA A 176 -1.79 -12.40 5.10
CA ALA A 176 -1.10 -11.40 5.92
C ALA A 176 -1.07 -11.83 7.40
N ASN A 177 -0.05 -11.39 8.14
CA ASN A 177 0.05 -11.66 9.57
C ASN A 177 -1.14 -10.99 10.31
N PRO A 178 -1.90 -11.72 11.16
CA PRO A 178 -2.99 -11.15 11.97
C PRO A 178 -2.60 -9.94 12.83
N ASP A 179 -1.31 -9.77 13.13
CA ASP A 179 -0.76 -8.58 13.80
C ASP A 179 -1.22 -7.26 13.14
N ILE A 180 -1.47 -7.24 11.83
CA ILE A 180 -1.92 -6.04 11.14
C ILE A 180 -3.28 -5.53 11.64
N LEU A 181 -4.09 -6.39 12.27
CA LEU A 181 -5.41 -6.04 12.84
C LEU A 181 -5.28 -5.32 14.18
N VAL A 182 -4.17 -5.53 14.90
CA VAL A 182 -3.98 -4.98 16.25
C VAL A 182 -2.96 -3.86 16.28
N ASP A 183 -1.97 -3.86 15.39
CA ASP A 183 -0.93 -2.84 15.37
C ASP A 183 -1.48 -1.46 15.01
N ALA A 184 -1.03 -0.43 15.75
CA ALA A 184 -1.38 0.95 15.47
C ALA A 184 -0.73 1.50 14.19
N HIS A 185 0.42 0.93 13.80
CA HIS A 185 1.13 1.27 12.56
C HIS A 185 1.49 -0.01 11.79
N PRO A 186 0.48 -0.74 11.29
CA PRO A 186 0.66 -2.04 10.69
C PRO A 186 1.43 -1.95 9.38
N HIS A 187 2.24 -2.97 9.12
CA HIS A 187 2.92 -3.15 7.85
C HIS A 187 3.07 -4.63 7.49
N ILE A 188 3.29 -4.92 6.21
CA ILE A 188 3.43 -6.30 5.70
C ILE A 188 4.87 -6.59 5.23
N GLY A 189 5.46 -5.67 4.48
CA GLY A 189 6.80 -5.81 3.90
C GLY A 189 6.83 -6.42 2.49
N SER A 190 7.85 -5.99 1.73
CA SER A 190 8.01 -6.23 0.29
C SER A 190 8.18 -7.72 -0.07
N ASN A 191 8.72 -8.52 0.85
CA ASN A 191 8.91 -9.96 0.68
C ASN A 191 7.64 -10.80 0.91
N LYS A 192 6.61 -10.24 1.57
CA LYS A 192 5.36 -10.97 1.91
C LYS A 192 4.19 -10.60 1.00
N LEU A 193 4.11 -9.32 0.62
CA LEU A 193 3.06 -8.80 -0.26
C LEU A 193 2.87 -9.60 -1.56
N PRO A 194 3.92 -10.02 -2.30
CA PRO A 194 3.74 -10.80 -3.52
C PRO A 194 2.87 -12.04 -3.37
N LYS A 195 3.04 -12.78 -2.28
CA LYS A 195 2.26 -14.00 -2.04
C LYS A 195 0.81 -13.67 -1.69
N ILE A 196 0.58 -12.62 -0.91
CA ILE A 196 -0.77 -12.17 -0.52
C ILE A 196 -1.54 -11.67 -1.76
N VAL A 197 -0.89 -10.87 -2.61
CA VAL A 197 -1.47 -10.39 -3.87
C VAL A 197 -1.82 -11.56 -4.80
N ALA A 198 -0.91 -12.52 -4.96
CA ALA A 198 -1.19 -13.72 -5.75
C ALA A 198 -2.36 -14.53 -5.17
N ASN A 199 -2.47 -14.64 -3.84
CA ASN A 199 -3.61 -15.31 -3.21
C ASN A 199 -4.93 -14.57 -3.47
N ILE A 200 -4.93 -13.22 -3.49
CA ILE A 200 -6.12 -12.43 -3.88
C ILE A 200 -6.51 -12.72 -5.33
N ARG A 201 -5.55 -12.80 -6.25
CA ARG A 201 -5.80 -13.21 -7.63
C ARG A 201 -6.46 -14.59 -7.69
N GLU A 202 -5.91 -15.59 -6.98
CA GLU A 202 -6.50 -16.93 -6.95
C GLU A 202 -7.95 -16.91 -6.43
N THR A 203 -8.27 -16.12 -5.42
CA THR A 203 -9.64 -15.94 -4.94
C THR A 203 -10.55 -15.35 -6.02
N ILE A 204 -10.10 -14.29 -6.70
CA ILE A 204 -10.89 -13.65 -7.77
C ILE A 204 -11.19 -14.66 -8.89
N LEU A 205 -10.19 -15.43 -9.32
CA LEU A 205 -10.34 -16.46 -10.34
C LEU A 205 -11.25 -17.61 -9.87
N HIS A 206 -11.10 -18.04 -8.63
CA HIS A 206 -11.90 -19.13 -8.05
C HIS A 206 -13.41 -18.83 -8.07
N TYR A 207 -13.79 -17.58 -7.85
CA TYR A 207 -15.18 -17.16 -7.87
C TYR A 207 -15.67 -16.69 -9.25
N GLY A 208 -14.91 -16.94 -10.33
CA GLY A 208 -15.36 -16.68 -11.71
C GLY A 208 -15.02 -15.29 -12.26
N GLY A 209 -14.19 -14.51 -11.55
CA GLY A 209 -13.58 -13.30 -12.09
C GLY A 209 -12.46 -13.61 -13.09
N GLU A 210 -12.10 -12.62 -13.90
CA GLU A 210 -11.05 -12.73 -14.91
C GLU A 210 -9.91 -11.73 -14.61
N ILE A 211 -8.65 -12.14 -14.79
CA ILE A 211 -7.48 -11.26 -14.66
C ILE A 211 -6.56 -11.51 -15.86
N HIS A 212 -6.33 -10.45 -16.63
CA HIS A 212 -5.52 -10.45 -17.84
C HIS A 212 -4.30 -9.54 -17.63
N PHE A 213 -3.12 -10.15 -17.62
CA PHE A 213 -1.82 -9.48 -17.58
C PHE A 213 -1.30 -9.22 -19.00
N ASP A 214 -0.25 -8.41 -19.12
CA ASP A 214 0.30 -7.97 -20.42
C ASP A 214 -0.81 -7.40 -21.35
N SER A 215 -1.79 -6.77 -20.73
CA SER A 215 -3.06 -6.35 -21.33
C SER A 215 -3.24 -4.85 -21.14
N GLN A 216 -2.52 -4.07 -21.95
CA GLN A 216 -2.58 -2.62 -21.87
C GLN A 216 -3.89 -2.10 -22.47
N VAL A 217 -4.67 -1.36 -21.68
CA VAL A 217 -5.78 -0.59 -22.23
C VAL A 217 -5.24 0.59 -23.06
N THR A 218 -5.67 0.63 -24.32
CA THR A 218 -5.23 1.59 -25.34
C THR A 218 -6.35 2.54 -25.77
N ASP A 219 -7.61 2.14 -25.54
CA ASP A 219 -8.76 2.98 -25.85
C ASP A 219 -10.00 2.67 -25.00
N PHE A 220 -11.01 3.55 -25.09
CA PHE A 220 -12.30 3.41 -24.41
C PHE A 220 -13.45 3.26 -25.41
N LEU A 221 -14.38 2.36 -25.11
CA LEU A 221 -15.64 2.21 -25.84
C LEU A 221 -16.69 3.10 -25.17
N ILE A 222 -17.04 4.21 -25.80
CA ILE A 222 -17.99 5.20 -25.25
C ILE A 222 -19.18 5.32 -26.20
N GLU A 223 -20.36 5.01 -25.69
CA GLU A 223 -21.64 5.03 -26.41
C GLU A 223 -22.65 5.83 -25.59
N ASP A 224 -23.31 6.82 -26.20
CA ASP A 224 -24.30 7.70 -25.55
C ASP A 224 -23.80 8.32 -24.22
N GLY A 225 -22.54 8.74 -24.20
CA GLY A 225 -21.91 9.34 -23.02
C GLY A 225 -21.61 8.34 -21.89
N ARG A 226 -21.75 7.03 -22.12
CA ARG A 226 -21.43 5.97 -21.15
C ARG A 226 -20.24 5.15 -21.63
N MET A 227 -19.28 4.92 -20.73
CA MET A 227 -18.18 4.00 -20.99
C MET A 227 -18.69 2.56 -20.88
N ARG A 228 -18.74 1.85 -22.00
CA ARG A 228 -19.25 0.47 -22.14
C ARG A 228 -18.14 -0.58 -22.18
N GLY A 229 -16.89 -0.17 -22.18
CA GLY A 229 -15.77 -1.10 -22.27
C GLY A 229 -14.46 -0.41 -22.64
N VAL A 230 -13.47 -1.24 -22.95
CA VAL A 230 -12.11 -0.82 -23.27
C VAL A 230 -11.57 -1.59 -24.47
N VAL A 231 -10.58 -1.00 -25.14
CA VAL A 231 -9.78 -1.67 -26.18
C VAL A 231 -8.42 -2.03 -25.58
N VAL A 232 -8.07 -3.31 -25.61
CA VAL A 232 -6.82 -3.86 -25.08
C VAL A 232 -5.84 -4.12 -26.22
N ASN A 233 -4.59 -3.73 -26.02
CA ASN A 233 -3.47 -3.94 -26.95
C ASN A 233 -3.74 -3.44 -28.39
N GLY A 234 -4.63 -2.45 -28.54
CA GLY A 234 -5.04 -1.87 -29.82
C GLY A 234 -5.92 -2.77 -30.69
N GLN A 235 -6.39 -3.91 -30.18
CA GLN A 235 -7.00 -4.96 -31.00
C GLN A 235 -8.30 -5.51 -30.41
N GLU A 236 -8.34 -5.76 -29.09
CA GLU A 236 -9.43 -6.53 -28.48
C GLU A 236 -10.42 -5.64 -27.73
N GLU A 237 -11.70 -5.73 -28.09
CA GLU A 237 -12.78 -5.03 -27.38
C GLU A 237 -13.30 -5.85 -26.20
N HIS A 238 -13.26 -5.27 -25.00
CA HIS A 238 -13.87 -5.86 -23.81
C HIS A 238 -15.00 -4.96 -23.30
N ARG A 239 -16.24 -5.36 -23.57
CA ARG A 239 -17.47 -4.69 -23.11
C ARG A 239 -17.90 -5.16 -21.72
N GLY A 240 -18.53 -4.29 -20.95
CA GLY A 240 -19.13 -4.58 -19.65
C GLY A 240 -20.20 -3.55 -19.28
N GLU A 241 -20.93 -3.81 -18.19
CA GLU A 241 -21.96 -2.90 -17.68
C GLU A 241 -21.39 -1.57 -17.19
N ALA A 242 -20.17 -1.62 -16.67
CA ALA A 242 -19.41 -0.46 -16.20
C ALA A 242 -17.90 -0.70 -16.35
N VAL A 243 -17.14 0.40 -16.29
CA VAL A 243 -15.68 0.39 -16.28
C VAL A 243 -15.17 1.12 -15.03
N ILE A 244 -14.26 0.49 -14.30
CA ILE A 244 -13.53 1.08 -13.16
C ILE A 244 -12.09 1.37 -13.62
N LEU A 245 -11.70 2.64 -13.63
CA LEU A 245 -10.32 3.04 -13.88
C LEU A 245 -9.54 3.07 -12.57
N ALA A 246 -8.69 2.07 -12.35
CA ALA A 246 -7.84 1.89 -11.17
C ALA A 246 -6.35 1.85 -11.53
N THR A 247 -5.94 2.73 -12.46
CA THR A 247 -4.66 2.64 -13.20
C THR A 247 -3.44 3.17 -12.45
N GLY A 248 -3.63 3.72 -11.25
CA GLY A 248 -2.59 4.44 -10.51
C GLY A 248 -2.20 5.76 -11.18
N HIS A 249 -1.34 6.53 -10.51
CA HIS A 249 -0.98 7.88 -10.97
C HIS A 249 0.11 7.88 -12.06
N SER A 250 0.87 6.79 -12.22
CA SER A 250 1.99 6.73 -13.17
C SER A 250 1.58 6.41 -14.60
N ALA A 251 0.31 6.01 -14.84
CA ALA A 251 -0.21 5.69 -16.17
C ALA A 251 -0.49 6.97 -16.99
N ARG A 252 0.57 7.72 -17.37
CA ARG A 252 0.49 8.98 -18.13
C ARG A 252 -0.34 8.85 -19.40
N ASP A 253 -0.20 7.72 -20.09
CA ASP A 253 -0.94 7.36 -21.30
C ASP A 253 -2.47 7.33 -21.09
N ILE A 254 -2.94 6.92 -19.91
CA ILE A 254 -4.36 6.95 -19.57
C ILE A 254 -4.87 8.39 -19.43
N TYR A 255 -4.09 9.32 -18.88
CA TYR A 255 -4.47 10.74 -18.84
C TYR A 255 -4.57 11.33 -20.25
N TYR A 256 -3.63 11.00 -21.14
CA TYR A 256 -3.70 11.43 -22.54
C TYR A 256 -4.93 10.84 -23.25
N LEU A 257 -5.26 9.57 -22.99
CA LEU A 257 -6.43 8.91 -23.52
C LEU A 257 -7.74 9.55 -23.01
N LEU A 258 -7.84 9.83 -21.71
CA LEU A 258 -8.98 10.54 -21.11
C LEU A 258 -9.23 11.87 -21.81
N HIS A 259 -8.18 12.68 -21.99
CA HIS A 259 -8.29 13.95 -22.73
C HIS A 259 -8.74 13.77 -24.17
N ARG A 260 -8.12 12.83 -24.91
CA ARG A 260 -8.47 12.54 -26.31
C ARG A 260 -9.92 12.10 -26.46
N ARG A 261 -10.48 11.43 -25.45
CA ARG A 261 -11.88 11.00 -25.39
C ARG A 261 -12.82 12.07 -24.80
N GLY A 262 -12.34 13.29 -24.57
CA GLY A 262 -13.15 14.40 -24.07
C GLY A 262 -13.61 14.24 -22.61
N ILE A 263 -12.96 13.36 -21.83
CA ILE A 263 -13.28 13.16 -20.42
C ILE A 263 -12.60 14.27 -19.60
N ARG A 264 -13.39 14.95 -18.77
CA ARG A 264 -12.93 16.06 -17.94
C ARG A 264 -11.81 15.61 -17.00
N MET A 265 -10.75 16.41 -16.96
CA MET A 265 -9.65 16.26 -16.03
C MET A 265 -9.30 17.62 -15.45
N GLU A 266 -8.74 17.62 -14.25
CA GLU A 266 -8.30 18.82 -13.55
C GLU A 266 -6.88 18.60 -13.02
N PRO A 267 -6.01 19.61 -13.12
CA PRO A 267 -4.68 19.51 -12.52
C PRO A 267 -4.81 19.49 -11.00
N LYS A 268 -3.98 18.66 -10.35
CA LYS A 268 -4.00 18.49 -8.91
C LYS A 268 -2.61 18.75 -8.32
N PRO A 269 -2.49 19.59 -7.27
CA PRO A 269 -1.25 19.72 -6.50
C PRO A 269 -0.73 18.38 -5.98
N PHE A 270 0.59 18.27 -5.93
CA PHE A 270 1.32 17.08 -5.50
C PHE A 270 2.56 17.48 -4.70
N ALA A 271 3.40 16.52 -4.32
CA ALA A 271 4.66 16.79 -3.64
C ALA A 271 5.81 16.09 -4.35
N LEU A 272 6.95 16.75 -4.40
CA LEU A 272 8.17 16.25 -5.04
C LEU A 272 9.37 16.57 -4.15
N GLY A 273 10.42 15.77 -4.24
CA GLY A 273 11.65 16.00 -3.49
C GLY A 273 12.61 14.86 -3.64
N VAL A 274 13.38 14.59 -2.59
CA VAL A 274 14.48 13.62 -2.59
C VAL A 274 14.26 12.53 -1.55
N ARG A 275 14.85 11.36 -1.75
CA ARG A 275 14.98 10.34 -0.70
C ARG A 275 16.22 10.64 0.13
N ILE A 276 16.07 10.67 1.45
CA ILE A 276 17.18 10.79 2.40
C ILE A 276 17.38 9.48 3.15
N GLU A 277 18.63 9.11 3.44
CA GLU A 277 18.99 7.92 4.20
C GLU A 277 19.81 8.30 5.44
N HIS A 278 19.55 7.59 6.55
CA HIS A 278 20.34 7.66 7.77
C HIS A 278 20.58 6.24 8.28
N PRO A 279 21.66 5.98 9.04
CA PRO A 279 21.77 4.72 9.77
C PRO A 279 20.53 4.51 10.66
N GLN A 280 19.90 3.33 10.59
CA GLN A 280 18.71 3.03 11.41
C GLN A 280 19.02 3.16 12.91
N LEU A 281 20.24 2.82 13.33
CA LEU A 281 20.72 3.00 14.70
C LEU A 281 20.67 4.46 15.18
N LEU A 282 20.90 5.44 14.28
CA LEU A 282 20.79 6.85 14.63
C LEU A 282 19.34 7.21 14.95
N ILE A 283 18.39 6.75 14.13
CA ILE A 283 16.97 7.01 14.35
C ILE A 283 16.50 6.28 15.61
N ASP A 284 16.91 5.03 15.83
CA ASP A 284 16.60 4.26 17.05
C ASP A 284 17.12 5.00 18.30
N ARG A 285 18.33 5.55 18.26
CA ARG A 285 18.87 6.36 19.36
C ARG A 285 18.03 7.61 19.63
N ILE A 286 17.61 8.31 18.58
CA ILE A 286 16.81 9.54 18.70
C ILE A 286 15.40 9.25 19.22
N GLN A 287 14.75 8.21 18.70
CA GLN A 287 13.35 7.90 19.00
C GLN A 287 13.18 7.11 20.30
N TYR A 288 14.12 6.21 20.60
CA TYR A 288 14.00 5.25 21.71
C TYR A 288 15.02 5.43 22.81
N ASN A 289 16.00 6.33 22.64
CA ASN A 289 17.12 6.46 23.57
C ASN A 289 17.89 5.13 23.78
N GLN A 290 17.96 4.30 22.74
CA GLN A 290 18.64 3.01 22.74
C GLN A 290 19.54 2.86 21.50
N SER A 291 20.74 2.31 21.68
CA SER A 291 21.66 1.95 20.59
C SER A 291 22.69 0.93 21.12
N PRO A 292 22.52 -0.39 20.86
CA PRO A 292 21.50 -0.99 20.00
C PRO A 292 20.09 -0.96 20.63
N ARG A 293 19.08 -1.02 19.76
CA ARG A 293 17.67 -1.24 20.13
C ARG A 293 17.47 -2.66 20.66
N GLU A 294 16.60 -2.82 21.66
CA GLU A 294 16.22 -4.15 22.18
C GLU A 294 15.41 -4.96 21.16
N GLU A 295 15.55 -6.30 21.19
CA GLU A 295 15.07 -7.22 20.14
C GLU A 295 13.56 -7.09 19.81
N HIS A 296 12.72 -6.93 20.84
CA HIS A 296 11.26 -6.90 20.69
C HIS A 296 10.66 -5.51 20.44
N LEU A 297 11.50 -4.48 20.37
CA LEU A 297 11.07 -3.14 19.96
C LEU A 297 11.20 -3.06 18.44
N PRO A 298 10.23 -2.57 17.65
CA PRO A 298 10.35 -2.50 16.19
C PRO A 298 11.26 -1.36 15.73
N ALA A 299 11.79 -1.43 14.49
CA ALA A 299 12.64 -0.38 13.93
C ALA A 299 11.93 0.97 13.98
N SER A 300 12.59 1.97 14.56
CA SER A 300 11.96 3.26 14.82
C SER A 300 11.64 4.02 13.53
N SER A 301 10.57 4.79 13.63
CA SER A 301 10.02 5.61 12.55
C SER A 301 10.06 7.08 12.94
N TYR A 302 10.24 7.97 11.96
CA TYR A 302 10.00 9.40 12.18
C TYR A 302 8.92 9.95 11.24
N ARG A 303 8.38 11.09 11.65
CA ARG A 303 7.53 11.94 10.82
C ARG A 303 7.86 13.39 11.11
N LEU A 304 8.30 14.11 10.08
CA LEU A 304 8.68 15.52 10.14
C LEU A 304 7.77 16.32 9.22
N ALA A 305 7.43 17.53 9.65
CA ALA A 305 6.73 18.51 8.83
C ALA A 305 7.11 19.91 9.31
N CYS A 306 7.39 20.81 8.37
CA CYS A 306 7.62 22.23 8.62
C CYS A 306 7.08 23.05 7.44
N GLN A 307 7.09 24.37 7.61
CA GLN A 307 6.82 25.34 6.55
C GLN A 307 8.10 26.11 6.29
N VAL A 308 8.50 26.21 5.02
CA VAL A 308 9.66 26.99 4.57
C VAL A 308 9.19 27.83 3.40
N ASP A 309 9.36 29.15 3.48
CA ASP A 309 8.97 30.10 2.45
C ASP A 309 7.51 29.93 1.96
N GLY A 310 6.59 29.66 2.91
CA GLY A 310 5.17 29.44 2.61
C GLY A 310 4.83 28.08 1.97
N ARG A 311 5.81 27.19 1.80
CA ARG A 311 5.64 25.84 1.29
C ARG A 311 5.74 24.79 2.39
N GLY A 312 4.82 23.82 2.36
CA GLY A 312 4.88 22.67 3.25
C GLY A 312 5.98 21.71 2.84
N VAL A 313 6.92 21.44 3.75
CA VAL A 313 7.99 20.45 3.59
C VAL A 313 7.77 19.34 4.61
N PHE A 314 7.77 18.08 4.18
CA PHE A 314 7.46 16.96 5.07
C PHE A 314 8.12 15.65 4.65
N SER A 315 8.30 14.76 5.63
CA SER A 315 8.70 13.38 5.38
C SER A 315 7.52 12.56 4.86
N PHE A 316 7.74 11.81 3.80
CA PHE A 316 6.76 10.97 3.13
C PHE A 316 7.29 9.54 2.94
N CYS A 317 6.41 8.55 3.08
CA CYS A 317 6.73 7.13 2.90
C CYS A 317 8.03 6.70 3.61
N MET A 318 8.20 7.11 4.87
CA MET A 318 9.35 6.73 5.69
C MET A 318 9.36 5.21 5.90
N CYS A 319 10.50 4.57 5.64
CA CYS A 319 10.75 3.14 5.62
C CYS A 319 11.85 2.82 6.66
N PRO A 320 11.48 2.35 7.87
CA PRO A 320 12.46 1.88 8.85
C PRO A 320 13.18 0.65 8.32
N GLY A 321 14.49 0.56 8.55
CA GLY A 321 15.34 -0.57 8.16
C GLY A 321 15.05 -1.01 6.72
N GLY A 322 15.00 -0.03 5.83
CA GLY A 322 14.56 -0.16 4.45
C GLY A 322 15.65 0.07 3.42
N LEU A 323 15.22 0.20 2.17
CA LEU A 323 16.05 0.43 0.99
C LEU A 323 15.37 1.49 0.12
N VAL A 324 16.17 2.34 -0.51
CA VAL A 324 15.73 3.18 -1.63
C VAL A 324 15.64 2.29 -2.87
N VAL A 325 14.62 2.49 -3.70
CA VAL A 325 14.39 1.69 -4.91
C VAL A 325 14.26 2.57 -6.15
N PRO A 326 14.85 2.17 -7.30
CA PRO A 326 14.67 2.84 -8.58
C PRO A 326 13.28 2.52 -9.13
N ALA A 327 12.38 3.50 -9.10
CA ALA A 327 10.96 3.35 -9.40
C ALA A 327 10.55 4.05 -10.71
N ALA A 328 11.50 4.25 -11.63
CA ALA A 328 11.22 4.86 -12.93
C ALA A 328 10.28 3.98 -13.76
N THR A 329 9.43 4.64 -14.57
CA THR A 329 8.44 3.96 -15.42
C THR A 329 8.76 4.02 -16.90
N ALA A 330 9.76 4.79 -17.31
CA ALA A 330 10.28 4.79 -18.68
C ALA A 330 11.82 4.88 -18.68
N PRO A 331 12.48 4.41 -19.76
CA PRO A 331 13.89 4.67 -19.99
C PRO A 331 14.21 6.18 -20.05
N GLY A 332 15.39 6.57 -19.56
CA GLY A 332 15.82 7.96 -19.57
C GLY A 332 15.22 8.84 -18.46
N GLU A 333 14.61 8.22 -17.45
CA GLU A 333 14.01 8.88 -16.28
C GLU A 333 14.64 8.34 -14.98
N ILE A 334 14.89 9.20 -13.99
CA ILE A 334 15.20 8.76 -12.62
C ILE A 334 14.02 9.11 -11.71
N VAL A 335 13.49 8.08 -11.05
CA VAL A 335 12.49 8.19 -9.99
C VAL A 335 12.94 7.27 -8.86
N VAL A 336 12.89 7.75 -7.62
CA VAL A 336 13.20 6.93 -6.45
C VAL A 336 12.00 6.82 -5.53
N ASN A 337 11.83 5.65 -4.93
CA ASN A 337 10.91 5.43 -3.82
C ASN A 337 11.61 4.63 -2.72
N GLY A 338 10.87 4.08 -1.77
CA GLY A 338 11.44 3.33 -0.67
C GLY A 338 10.57 2.14 -0.29
N MET A 339 11.22 1.08 0.15
CA MET A 339 10.59 -0.13 0.66
C MET A 339 11.29 -0.63 1.91
N SER A 340 10.63 -1.52 2.65
CA SER A 340 11.25 -2.33 3.68
C SER A 340 10.78 -3.77 3.56
N MET A 341 11.63 -4.70 4.00
CA MET A 341 11.24 -6.09 4.22
C MET A 341 10.42 -6.19 5.52
N SER A 342 9.70 -7.30 5.70
CA SER A 342 8.84 -7.52 6.88
C SER A 342 9.59 -7.40 8.22
N ARG A 343 10.90 -7.68 8.24
CA ARG A 343 11.74 -7.56 9.44
C ARG A 343 12.25 -6.14 9.72
N ARG A 344 12.26 -5.25 8.71
CA ARG A 344 12.81 -3.89 8.80
C ARG A 344 14.21 -3.85 9.43
N ASP A 345 15.12 -4.67 8.91
CA ASP A 345 16.45 -4.93 9.46
C ASP A 345 17.60 -4.52 8.52
N SER A 346 17.33 -3.76 7.45
CA SER A 346 18.40 -3.09 6.70
C SER A 346 19.10 -2.05 7.58
N ALA A 347 20.34 -1.72 7.24
CA ALA A 347 21.18 -0.78 7.97
C ALA A 347 20.64 0.67 7.96
N TYR A 348 19.74 1.00 7.03
CA TYR A 348 19.31 2.38 6.79
C TYR A 348 17.81 2.59 7.05
N ALA A 349 17.48 3.74 7.63
CA ALA A 349 16.15 4.35 7.59
C ALA A 349 16.11 5.32 6.42
N ASN A 350 15.04 5.30 5.62
CA ASN A 350 14.89 6.27 4.53
C ASN A 350 13.50 6.89 4.45
N SER A 351 13.39 8.12 3.97
CA SER A 351 12.10 8.77 3.68
C SER A 351 12.21 9.74 2.51
N GLY A 352 11.10 10.00 1.84
CA GLY A 352 11.02 11.12 0.90
C GLY A 352 10.90 12.42 1.69
N THR A 353 11.85 13.34 1.56
CA THR A 353 11.71 14.71 2.02
C THR A 353 11.18 15.52 0.86
N VAL A 354 9.88 15.84 0.91
CA VAL A 354 9.15 16.41 -0.21
C VAL A 354 8.59 17.78 0.14
N VAL A 355 8.50 18.63 -0.88
CA VAL A 355 7.85 19.94 -0.83
C VAL A 355 6.58 19.90 -1.66
N ALA A 356 5.55 20.60 -1.20
CA ALA A 356 4.33 20.80 -1.97
C ALA A 356 4.61 21.59 -3.24
N ILE A 357 4.10 21.10 -4.36
CA ILE A 357 4.08 21.77 -5.67
C ILE A 357 2.63 22.18 -5.93
N GLU A 358 2.38 23.49 -5.91
CA GLU A 358 1.07 24.08 -6.16
C GLU A 358 0.91 24.42 -7.65
N LEU A 359 -0.32 24.73 -8.07
CA LEU A 359 -0.61 25.01 -9.49
C LEU A 359 0.14 26.24 -10.03
N GLU A 360 0.43 27.21 -9.16
CA GLU A 360 1.24 28.40 -9.48
C GLU A 360 2.70 28.06 -9.79
N ASP A 361 3.27 27.00 -9.19
CA ASP A 361 4.64 26.54 -9.47
C ASP A 361 4.75 25.92 -10.88
N LEU A 362 3.62 25.53 -11.46
CA LEU A 362 3.54 24.97 -12.80
C LEU A 362 3.44 26.04 -13.89
N ALA A 363 3.57 27.33 -13.54
CA ALA A 363 3.56 28.45 -14.48
C ALA A 363 4.46 28.23 -15.72
N PRO A 364 5.71 27.73 -15.58
CA PRO A 364 6.58 27.47 -16.74
C PRO A 364 6.07 26.38 -17.69
N PHE A 365 5.10 25.57 -17.27
CA PHE A 365 4.53 24.45 -18.02
C PHE A 365 3.08 24.70 -18.46
N GLN A 366 2.54 25.90 -18.26
CA GLN A 366 1.14 26.23 -18.57
C GLN A 366 0.74 25.99 -20.03
N GLN A 367 1.68 26.09 -20.97
CA GLN A 367 1.47 25.78 -22.38
C GLN A 367 0.98 24.33 -22.62
N HIS A 368 1.20 23.42 -21.67
CA HIS A 368 0.73 22.04 -21.71
C HIS A 368 -0.67 21.85 -21.12
N GLY A 369 -1.35 22.94 -20.72
CA GLY A 369 -2.72 22.93 -20.22
C GLY A 369 -2.90 22.00 -19.02
N VAL A 370 -3.90 21.10 -19.10
CA VAL A 370 -4.21 20.13 -18.04
C VAL A 370 -3.05 19.15 -17.74
N PHE A 371 -2.07 19.03 -18.65
CA PHE A 371 -0.91 18.15 -18.51
C PHE A 371 0.32 18.85 -17.90
N ALA A 372 0.24 20.13 -17.53
CA ALA A 372 1.38 20.88 -16.99
C ALA A 372 2.11 20.16 -15.84
N ALA A 373 1.36 19.51 -14.93
CA ALA A 373 1.95 18.71 -13.85
C ALA A 373 2.69 17.45 -14.34
N LEU A 374 2.14 16.73 -15.33
CA LEU A 374 2.79 15.55 -15.90
C LEU A 374 4.08 15.92 -16.63
N GLU A 375 4.06 17.05 -17.33
CA GLU A 375 5.22 17.59 -18.05
C GLU A 375 6.31 18.08 -17.11
N PHE A 376 5.92 18.77 -16.04
CA PHE A 376 6.85 19.13 -14.97
C PHE A 376 7.52 17.89 -14.38
N GLN A 377 6.75 16.85 -14.01
CA GLN A 377 7.28 15.60 -13.48
C GLN A 377 8.29 14.96 -14.43
N ARG A 378 7.90 14.74 -15.68
CA ARG A 378 8.77 14.18 -16.73
C ARG A 378 10.06 14.99 -16.89
N SER A 379 9.97 16.32 -16.90
CA SER A 379 11.14 17.19 -17.02
C SER A 379 12.12 17.07 -15.85
N VAL A 380 11.63 16.83 -14.63
CA VAL A 380 12.50 16.64 -13.47
C VAL A 380 13.16 15.28 -13.54
N GLU A 381 12.39 14.23 -13.84
CA GLU A 381 12.89 12.85 -13.94
C GLU A 381 13.98 12.71 -15.00
N GLN A 382 13.80 13.33 -16.17
CA GLN A 382 14.79 13.33 -17.26
C GLN A 382 16.01 14.19 -16.94
N ARG A 383 15.83 15.33 -16.26
CA ARG A 383 16.97 16.16 -15.83
C ARG A 383 17.83 15.45 -14.79
N LEU A 384 17.21 14.73 -13.85
CA LEU A 384 17.94 13.93 -12.87
C LEU A 384 18.68 12.78 -13.54
N PHE A 385 18.07 12.11 -14.51
CA PHE A 385 18.73 11.10 -15.33
C PHE A 385 19.95 11.67 -16.08
N ALA A 386 19.79 12.81 -16.76
CA ALA A 386 20.86 13.45 -17.50
C ALA A 386 22.00 14.02 -16.62
N ALA A 387 21.72 14.30 -15.35
CA ALA A 387 22.72 14.71 -14.37
C ALA A 387 23.49 13.52 -13.76
N GLY A 388 22.99 12.29 -13.92
CA GLY A 388 23.68 11.07 -13.56
C GLY A 388 24.70 10.66 -14.62
N ASP A 389 25.20 9.42 -14.52
CA ASP A 389 26.11 8.80 -15.49
C ASP A 389 25.36 8.11 -16.66
N GLY A 390 24.05 8.36 -16.78
CA GLY A 390 23.18 7.69 -17.74
C GLY A 390 22.72 6.29 -17.31
N SER A 391 23.11 5.81 -16.12
CA SER A 391 22.51 4.64 -15.48
C SER A 391 21.22 5.01 -14.75
N GLN A 392 20.39 4.00 -14.47
CA GLN A 392 19.04 4.17 -13.94
C GLN A 392 18.88 3.61 -12.52
#